data_AF-A0A084TEV5-F1
#
_entry.id   AF-A0A084TEV5-F1
#
_cell.length_a   1.000
_cell.length_b   1.000
_cell.length_c   1.000
_cell.angle_alpha   90.00
_cell.angle_beta   90.00
_cell.angle_gamma   90.00
#
_symmetry.space_group_name_H-M   'P 1'
#
loop_
_entity.id
_entity.type
_entity.pdbx_description
1 polymer ?
#
loop_
_entity_poly.entity_id
_entity_poly.type
_entity_poly.pdbx_seq_one_letter_code
_entity_poly.pdbx_strand_id
1 'polypeptide(L)'
;MKHNLYKPTVVYISTFTTATNEKYYYAGKRVKANLSSTYFGSGKNVKTLVYKNAERTIVQEFDNQIDASICEIETIAKLKDKFGDKCLNIAKGGIGGQTNENKVGIPLSEEHKQAISRSLKGKTRINKDPNFNKLHKLWIDNDKPSRHKFRKLAVANGFKDKNYHQMLNHFNTI
;
A
#
# COMPACT_ATOMS: atom_id res chain seq x y z
N MET A 1 27.47 4.71 -18.43
CA MET A 1 27.12 5.95 -17.72
C MET A 1 25.62 5.95 -17.46
N LYS A 2 25.18 5.87 -16.18
CA LYS A 2 23.74 5.99 -15.86
C LYS A 2 23.38 7.48 -15.94
N HIS A 3 22.58 7.87 -16.93
CA HIS A 3 21.99 9.20 -16.98
C HIS A 3 21.16 9.40 -15.71
N ASN A 4 21.74 10.11 -14.73
CA ASN A 4 20.98 10.71 -13.65
C ASN A 4 20.18 11.85 -14.28
N LEU A 5 19.03 11.54 -14.87
CA LEU A 5 18.05 12.52 -15.31
C LEU A 5 17.51 13.20 -14.06
N TYR A 6 18.24 14.23 -13.62
CA TYR A 6 17.75 15.15 -12.61
C TYR A 6 16.47 15.76 -13.16
N LYS A 7 15.35 15.47 -12.49
CA LYS A 7 14.06 16.04 -12.84
C LYS A 7 13.82 17.22 -11.90
N PRO A 8 13.58 18.44 -12.43
CA PRO A 8 13.31 19.60 -11.60
C PRO A 8 12.15 19.29 -10.66
N THR A 9 12.37 19.55 -9.37
CA THR A 9 11.46 19.20 -8.29
C THR A 9 10.95 20.48 -7.66
N VAL A 10 9.64 20.56 -7.44
CA VAL A 10 8.97 21.71 -6.85
C VAL A 10 8.42 21.34 -5.49
N VAL A 11 8.59 22.25 -4.53
CA VAL A 11 7.85 22.24 -3.27
C VAL A 11 6.63 23.14 -3.45
N TYR A 12 5.46 22.65 -3.04
CA TYR A 12 4.20 23.35 -3.22
C TYR A 12 3.34 23.26 -1.96
N ILE A 13 2.45 24.23 -1.80
CA ILE A 13 1.38 24.22 -0.82
C ILE A 13 0.07 24.04 -1.56
N SER A 14 -0.77 23.11 -1.10
CA SER A 14 -2.16 22.95 -1.53
C SER A 14 -3.08 23.49 -0.45
N THR A 15 -3.99 24.37 -0.84
CA THR A 15 -5.06 24.89 0.01
C THR A 15 -6.37 24.24 -0.40
N PHE A 16 -7.09 23.69 0.58
CA PHE A 16 -8.40 23.08 0.39
C PHE A 16 -9.43 23.92 1.13
N THR A 17 -10.50 24.30 0.44
CA THR A 17 -11.61 25.05 1.05
C THR A 17 -12.84 24.14 1.13
N THR A 18 -13.40 23.97 2.33
CA THR A 18 -14.61 23.17 2.54
C THR A 18 -15.86 23.93 2.10
N ALA A 19 -17.01 23.24 2.07
CA ALA A 19 -18.30 23.90 1.85
C ALA A 19 -18.66 24.94 2.95
N THR A 20 -18.09 24.77 4.15
CA THR A 20 -18.20 25.72 5.27
C THR A 20 -17.19 26.87 5.20
N ASN A 21 -16.46 27.00 4.09
CA ASN A 21 -15.39 27.99 3.88
C ASN A 21 -14.18 27.86 4.83
N GLU A 22 -13.99 26.68 5.42
CA GLU A 22 -12.83 26.38 6.24
C GLU A 22 -11.65 25.97 5.36
N LYS A 23 -10.46 26.46 5.70
CA LYS A 23 -9.23 26.24 4.93
C LYS A 23 -8.33 25.21 5.61
N TYR A 24 -7.85 24.26 4.82
CA TYR A 24 -6.87 23.26 5.19
C TYR A 24 -5.66 23.35 4.27
N TYR A 25 -4.49 23.00 4.81
CA TYR A 25 -3.22 23.21 4.14
C TYR A 25 -2.42 21.90 4.07
N TYR A 26 -1.74 21.69 2.95
CA TYR A 26 -0.82 20.57 2.76
C TYR A 26 0.42 21.05 2.02
N ALA A 27 1.61 20.75 2.52
CA ALA A 27 2.85 20.92 1.78
C ALA A 27 3.36 19.58 1.23
N GLY A 28 3.94 19.60 0.04
CA GLY A 28 4.59 18.42 -0.52
C GLY A 28 5.61 18.78 -1.59
N LYS A 29 6.44 17.80 -1.95
CA LYS A 29 7.35 17.89 -3.09
C LYS A 29 6.97 16.96 -4.23
N ARG A 30 7.16 17.41 -5.47
CA ARG A 30 6.93 16.61 -6.69
C ARG A 30 7.86 17.03 -7.81
N VAL A 31 8.12 16.13 -8.74
CA VAL A 31 8.70 16.50 -10.04
C VAL A 31 7.75 17.48 -10.76
N LYS A 32 8.28 18.57 -11.31
CA LYS A 32 7.50 19.66 -11.97
C LYS A 32 6.54 19.14 -13.03
N ALA A 33 6.99 18.19 -13.86
CA ALA A 33 6.17 17.54 -14.88
C ALA A 33 4.92 16.82 -14.32
N ASN A 34 4.92 16.47 -13.04
CA ASN A 34 3.84 15.74 -12.36
C ASN A 34 3.06 16.62 -11.37
N LEU A 35 3.15 17.95 -11.49
CA LEU A 35 2.48 18.89 -10.59
C LEU A 35 0.95 18.83 -10.68
N SER A 36 0.39 18.38 -11.80
CA SER A 36 -1.07 18.21 -11.99
C SER A 36 -1.66 17.01 -11.24
N SER A 37 -0.84 16.05 -10.80
CA SER A 37 -1.29 14.81 -10.15
C SER A 37 -2.17 15.09 -8.93
N THR A 38 -3.30 14.39 -8.81
CA THR A 38 -4.25 14.52 -7.69
C THR A 38 -3.88 13.70 -6.46
N TYR A 39 -2.79 12.93 -6.50
CA TYR A 39 -2.34 12.15 -5.35
C TYR A 39 -1.73 13.06 -4.27
N PHE A 40 -1.77 12.65 -3.01
CA PHE A 40 -1.13 13.34 -1.89
C PHE A 40 -0.60 12.31 -0.89
N GLY A 41 0.57 12.56 -0.30
CA GLY A 41 1.29 11.58 0.53
C GLY A 41 0.73 11.38 1.94
N SER A 42 -0.30 12.12 2.33
CA SER A 42 -0.92 12.13 3.68
C SER A 42 -2.10 11.16 3.83
N GLY A 43 -2.32 10.24 2.89
CA GLY A 43 -3.28 9.15 3.05
C GLY A 43 -4.76 9.60 3.15
N LYS A 44 -5.50 9.04 4.10
CA LYS A 44 -6.98 9.19 4.21
C LYS A 44 -7.44 10.63 4.44
N ASN A 45 -6.67 11.45 5.17
CA ASN A 45 -7.07 12.82 5.54
C ASN A 45 -7.22 13.74 4.33
N VAL A 46 -6.38 13.56 3.32
CA VAL A 46 -6.45 14.35 2.09
C VAL A 46 -7.44 13.73 1.10
N LYS A 47 -7.60 12.40 1.04
CA LYS A 47 -8.58 11.74 0.14
C LYS A 47 -10.03 12.27 0.28
N THR A 48 -10.47 12.59 1.48
CA THR A 48 -11.84 13.09 1.71
C THR A 48 -12.00 14.55 1.25
N LEU A 49 -10.96 15.37 1.36
CA LEU A 49 -10.96 16.79 0.97
C LEU A 49 -10.58 17.01 -0.51
N VAL A 50 -9.86 16.07 -1.13
CA VAL A 50 -9.37 16.13 -2.53
C VAL A 50 -10.47 16.22 -3.58
N TYR A 51 -11.70 15.83 -3.24
CA TYR A 51 -12.80 15.90 -4.20
C TYR A 51 -13.30 17.32 -4.50
N LYS A 52 -12.74 18.37 -3.87
CA LYS A 52 -13.13 19.77 -4.10
C LYS A 52 -11.90 20.69 -4.20
N ASN A 53 -11.67 21.22 -5.40
CA ASN A 53 -10.82 22.37 -5.77
C ASN A 53 -9.63 22.69 -4.84
N ALA A 54 -8.56 21.90 -4.93
CA ALA A 54 -7.30 22.23 -4.28
C ALA A 54 -6.54 23.29 -5.09
N GLU A 55 -6.31 24.45 -4.52
CA GLU A 55 -5.45 25.48 -5.13
C GLU A 55 -4.00 25.20 -4.76
N ARG A 56 -3.12 25.16 -5.77
CA ARG A 56 -1.69 24.89 -5.59
C ARG A 56 -0.86 26.14 -5.82
N THR A 57 -0.02 26.44 -4.84
CA THR A 57 0.98 27.50 -4.94
C THR A 57 2.37 26.87 -4.87
N ILE A 58 3.21 27.15 -5.87
CA ILE A 58 4.61 26.75 -5.85
C ILE A 58 5.34 27.61 -4.81
N VAL A 59 6.03 26.97 -3.88
CA VAL A 59 6.89 27.63 -2.89
C VAL A 59 8.24 27.92 -3.52
N GLN A 60 8.87 26.88 -4.09
CA GLN A 60 10.19 26.98 -4.69
C GLN A 60 10.46 25.81 -5.64
N GLU A 61 11.24 26.06 -6.67
CA GLU A 61 11.77 25.03 -7.58
C GLU A 61 13.22 24.72 -7.25
N PHE A 62 13.59 23.45 -7.37
CA PHE A 62 14.92 22.93 -7.06
C PHE A 62 15.40 22.03 -8.19
N ASP A 63 16.67 22.16 -8.52
CA ASP A 63 17.35 21.26 -9.45
C ASP A 63 17.68 19.93 -8.81
N ASN A 64 17.71 19.85 -7.47
CA ASN A 64 18.04 18.64 -6.73
C ASN A 64 16.96 18.21 -5.72
N GLN A 65 16.91 16.90 -5.43
CA GLN A 65 15.92 16.33 -4.51
C GLN A 65 16.25 16.56 -3.03
N ILE A 66 17.53 16.78 -2.70
CA ILE A 66 17.96 16.95 -1.31
C ILE A 66 17.45 18.29 -0.77
N ASP A 67 17.71 19.37 -1.48
CA ASP A 67 17.28 20.72 -1.13
C ASP A 67 15.75 20.82 -1.17
N ALA A 68 15.11 20.20 -2.17
CA ALA A 68 13.65 20.08 -2.20
C ALA A 68 13.09 19.35 -0.97
N SER A 69 13.82 18.37 -0.43
CA SER A 69 13.42 17.64 0.78
C SER A 69 13.59 18.47 2.05
N ILE A 70 14.69 19.22 2.16
CA ILE A 70 14.93 20.14 3.27
C ILE A 70 13.84 21.22 3.30
N CYS A 71 13.58 21.85 2.15
CA CYS A 71 12.54 22.86 2.00
C CYS A 71 11.14 22.31 2.30
N GLU A 72 10.83 21.07 1.87
CA GLU A 72 9.56 20.41 2.22
C GLU A 72 9.40 20.29 3.74
N ILE A 73 10.44 19.84 4.46
CA ILE A 73 10.41 19.67 5.92
C ILE A 73 10.17 21.02 6.62
N GLU A 74 10.92 22.05 6.23
CA GLU A 74 10.77 23.39 6.79
C GLU A 74 9.38 23.98 6.52
N THR A 75 8.86 23.78 5.32
CA THR A 75 7.53 24.26 4.93
C THR A 75 6.44 23.57 5.76
N ILE A 76 6.55 22.26 5.97
CA ILE A 76 5.61 21.52 6.82
C ILE A 76 5.68 22.00 8.26
N ALA A 77 6.88 22.23 8.80
CA ALA A 77 7.04 22.76 10.16
C ALA A 77 6.37 24.13 10.31
N LYS A 78 6.59 25.04 9.36
CA LYS A 78 5.94 26.37 9.32
C LYS A 78 4.42 26.27 9.23
N LEU A 79 3.88 25.35 8.42
CA LEU A 79 2.44 25.15 8.33
C LEU A 79 1.85 24.56 9.62
N LYS A 80 2.53 23.61 10.27
CA LYS A 80 2.08 23.03 11.53
C LYS A 80 2.08 24.05 12.66
N ASP A 81 3.14 24.86 12.75
CA ASP A 81 3.26 25.94 13.73
C ASP A 81 2.13 26.98 13.55
N LYS A 82 1.88 27.38 12.30
CA LYS A 82 0.88 28.41 11.99
C LYS A 82 -0.57 27.94 12.05
N PHE A 83 -0.86 26.70 11.66
CA PHE A 83 -2.23 26.23 11.41
C PHE A 83 -2.65 25.00 12.22
N GLY A 84 -1.75 24.39 12.98
CA GLY A 84 -2.04 23.25 13.85
C GLY A 84 -2.78 22.13 13.12
N ASP A 85 -3.96 21.78 13.61
CA ASP A 85 -4.81 20.70 13.09
C ASP A 85 -5.33 20.94 11.66
N LYS A 86 -5.24 22.18 11.15
CA LYS A 86 -5.57 22.50 9.75
C LYS A 86 -4.44 22.13 8.78
N CYS A 87 -3.27 21.74 9.28
CA CYS A 87 -2.18 21.18 8.48
C CYS A 87 -2.36 19.67 8.29
N LEU A 88 -2.65 19.24 7.07
CA LEU A 88 -2.98 17.85 6.73
C LEU A 88 -1.74 16.94 6.61
N ASN A 89 -0.54 17.48 6.77
CA ASN A 89 0.70 16.71 6.76
C ASN A 89 0.79 15.81 7.99
N ILE A 90 0.62 14.50 7.79
CA ILE A 90 0.79 13.50 8.86
C ILE A 90 2.23 13.54 9.38
N ALA A 91 3.20 13.38 8.48
CA ALA A 91 4.62 13.36 8.82
C ALA A 91 5.30 14.72 8.57
N LYS A 92 6.54 14.85 9.06
CA LYS A 92 7.38 16.05 8.90
C LYS A 92 7.92 16.27 7.47
N GLY A 93 7.46 15.52 6.46
CA GLY A 93 8.02 15.54 5.08
C GLY A 93 9.09 14.48 4.87
N GLY A 94 9.26 13.98 3.64
CA GLY A 94 10.20 12.89 3.31
C GLY A 94 9.91 11.50 3.92
N ILE A 95 9.22 11.43 5.07
CA ILE A 95 8.85 10.20 5.79
C ILE A 95 7.46 9.72 5.30
N GLY A 96 7.28 9.71 3.98
CA GLY A 96 6.08 9.22 3.30
C GLY A 96 6.21 7.73 3.00
N GLY A 97 6.36 6.93 4.04
CA GLY A 97 6.54 5.49 3.98
C GLY A 97 6.55 4.95 5.39
N GLN A 98 5.94 3.78 5.61
CA GLN A 98 5.94 3.13 6.92
C GLN A 98 7.39 2.91 7.38
N THR A 99 7.96 3.80 8.20
CA THR A 99 9.12 3.46 9.01
C THR A 99 8.59 2.64 10.19
N ASN A 100 9.23 1.51 10.49
CA ASN A 100 8.84 0.63 11.59
C ASN A 100 8.76 1.36 12.95
N GLU A 101 9.43 2.51 13.04
CA GLU A 101 9.54 3.38 14.22
C GLU A 101 8.24 4.08 14.61
N ASN A 102 7.29 4.27 13.68
CA ASN A 102 5.99 4.92 13.94
C ASN A 102 4.80 3.95 13.94
N LYS A 103 5.04 2.64 14.10
CA LYS A 103 3.95 1.71 14.43
C LYS A 103 3.52 1.96 15.86
N VAL A 104 2.51 2.79 16.05
CA VAL A 104 1.67 2.77 17.26
C VAL A 104 0.74 1.54 17.18
N GLY A 105 1.32 0.37 16.92
CA GLY A 105 0.66 -0.90 17.14
C GLY A 105 1.20 -1.43 18.46
N ILE A 106 0.33 -1.67 19.42
CA ILE A 106 0.72 -2.35 20.65
C ILE A 106 1.31 -3.70 20.24
N PRO A 107 2.59 -4.00 20.52
CA PRO A 107 3.14 -5.32 20.26
C PRO A 107 2.27 -6.34 20.97
N LEU A 108 1.84 -7.39 20.26
CA LEU A 108 1.13 -8.49 20.92
C LEU A 108 2.00 -9.06 22.02
N SER A 109 1.43 -9.30 23.20
CA SER A 109 2.15 -9.96 24.30
C SER A 109 2.61 -11.36 23.85
N GLU A 110 3.68 -11.86 24.45
CA GLU A 110 4.17 -13.21 24.16
C GLU A 110 3.11 -14.27 24.43
N GLU A 111 2.30 -14.09 25.47
CA GLU A 111 1.14 -14.94 25.76
C GLU A 111 0.14 -14.95 24.61
N HIS A 112 -0.17 -13.80 24.03
CA HIS A 112 -1.10 -13.68 22.92
C HIS A 112 -0.53 -14.32 21.64
N LYS A 113 0.77 -14.13 21.38
CA LYS A 113 1.47 -14.80 20.26
C LYS A 113 1.45 -16.32 20.43
N GLN A 114 1.69 -16.81 21.64
CA GLN A 114 1.62 -18.23 21.96
C GLN A 114 0.20 -18.76 21.83
N ALA A 115 -0.83 -18.02 22.24
CA ALA A 115 -2.23 -18.40 22.08
C ALA A 115 -2.59 -18.51 20.58
N ILE A 116 -2.18 -17.56 19.75
CA ILE A 116 -2.34 -17.63 18.30
C ILE A 116 -1.62 -18.85 17.74
N SER A 117 -0.36 -19.06 18.10
CA SER A 117 0.44 -20.22 17.66
C SER A 117 -0.21 -21.55 18.04
N ARG A 118 -0.65 -21.71 19.30
CA ARG A 118 -1.41 -22.89 19.77
C ARG A 118 -2.71 -23.05 18.99
N SER A 119 -3.43 -21.96 18.72
CA SER A 119 -4.71 -22.01 17.98
C SER A 119 -4.54 -22.39 16.51
N LEU A 120 -3.35 -22.17 15.93
CA LEU A 120 -3.02 -22.46 14.54
C LEU A 120 -2.30 -23.80 14.37
N LYS A 121 -1.65 -24.32 15.43
CA LYS A 121 -0.94 -25.59 15.41
C LYS A 121 -1.88 -26.72 15.00
N GLY A 122 -1.56 -27.41 13.91
CA GLY A 122 -2.37 -28.51 13.35
C GLY A 122 -3.56 -28.08 12.50
N LYS A 123 -3.86 -26.77 12.39
CA LYS A 123 -4.87 -26.28 11.44
C LYS A 123 -4.22 -26.11 10.07
N THR A 124 -4.22 -27.17 9.27
CA THR A 124 -4.03 -27.00 7.82
C THR A 124 -5.22 -26.17 7.30
N ARG A 125 -4.96 -25.25 6.36
CA ARG A 125 -6.05 -24.66 5.56
C ARG A 125 -6.61 -25.81 4.71
N ILE A 126 -7.51 -26.61 5.30
CA ILE A 126 -8.18 -27.69 4.59
C ILE A 126 -8.92 -27.02 3.45
N ASN A 127 -8.55 -27.39 2.23
CA ASN A 127 -9.27 -26.91 1.06
C ASN A 127 -10.67 -27.53 1.14
N LYS A 128 -11.68 -26.73 1.46
CA LYS A 128 -13.08 -27.17 1.66
C LYS A 128 -13.76 -27.65 0.37
N ASP A 129 -12.99 -28.06 -0.63
CA ASP A 129 -13.52 -28.59 -1.87
C ASP A 129 -14.16 -29.96 -1.58
N PRO A 130 -15.48 -30.13 -1.77
CA PRO A 130 -16.11 -31.44 -1.59
C PRO A 130 -15.51 -32.51 -2.50
N ASN A 131 -14.80 -32.13 -3.57
CA ASN A 131 -14.13 -33.04 -4.48
C ASN A 131 -12.64 -33.26 -4.17
N PHE A 132 -12.13 -32.80 -3.02
CA PHE A 132 -10.70 -32.85 -2.68
C PHE A 132 -10.06 -34.23 -2.92
N ASN A 133 -10.67 -35.32 -2.42
CA ASN A 133 -10.16 -36.67 -2.59
C ASN A 133 -10.16 -37.12 -4.07
N LYS A 134 -11.21 -36.78 -4.82
CA LYS A 134 -11.31 -37.11 -6.26
C LYS A 134 -10.26 -36.36 -7.07
N LEU A 135 -10.03 -35.08 -6.75
CA LEU A 135 -9.02 -34.24 -7.37
C LEU A 135 -7.59 -34.69 -6.99
N HIS A 136 -7.38 -35.17 -5.76
CA HIS A 136 -6.09 -35.72 -5.33
C HIS A 136 -5.75 -37.00 -6.09
N LYS A 137 -6.74 -37.92 -6.21
CA LYS A 137 -6.60 -39.13 -7.01
C LYS A 137 -6.29 -38.80 -8.47
N LEU A 138 -7.06 -37.90 -9.09
CA LEU A 138 -6.82 -37.45 -10.47
C LEU A 138 -5.41 -36.87 -10.66
N TRP A 139 -4.88 -36.16 -9.66
CA TRP A 139 -3.53 -35.60 -9.71
C TRP A 139 -2.45 -36.67 -9.64
N ILE A 140 -2.61 -37.69 -8.79
CA ILE A 140 -1.70 -38.83 -8.68
C ILE A 140 -1.75 -39.70 -9.96
N ASP A 141 -2.96 -40.04 -10.43
CA ASP A 141 -3.18 -40.91 -11.59
C ASP A 141 -2.63 -40.31 -12.92
N ASN A 142 -2.27 -39.03 -12.93
CA ASN A 142 -1.76 -38.30 -14.09
C ASN A 142 -0.33 -37.78 -13.89
N ASP A 143 0.47 -38.44 -13.05
CA ASP A 143 1.88 -38.12 -12.79
C ASP A 143 2.12 -36.72 -12.23
N LYS A 144 1.28 -36.30 -11.29
CA LYS A 144 1.44 -35.06 -10.51
C LYS A 144 1.66 -33.84 -11.41
N PRO A 145 0.74 -33.55 -12.35
CA PRO A 145 0.95 -32.52 -13.36
C PRO A 145 1.08 -31.12 -12.75
N SER A 146 1.78 -30.24 -13.45
CA SER A 146 1.91 -28.84 -13.04
C SER A 146 0.55 -28.14 -12.97
N ARG A 147 0.45 -27.06 -12.18
CA ARG A 147 -0.81 -26.32 -11.95
C ARG A 147 -1.63 -26.06 -13.22
N HIS A 148 -0.97 -25.59 -14.27
CA HIS A 148 -1.65 -25.25 -15.53
C HIS A 148 -2.19 -26.49 -16.25
N LYS A 149 -1.44 -27.59 -16.23
CA LYS A 149 -1.86 -28.87 -16.80
C LYS A 149 -2.98 -29.49 -15.97
N PHE A 150 -2.86 -29.49 -14.65
CA PHE A 150 -3.89 -30.02 -13.75
C PHE A 150 -5.23 -29.28 -13.87
N ARG A 151 -5.22 -27.95 -14.01
CA ARG A 151 -6.46 -27.17 -14.23
C ARG A 151 -7.20 -27.64 -15.48
N LYS A 152 -6.49 -27.80 -16.60
CA LYS A 152 -7.08 -28.30 -17.86
C LYS A 152 -7.62 -29.72 -17.69
N LEU A 153 -6.85 -30.59 -17.05
CA LEU A 153 -7.23 -31.97 -16.75
C LEU A 153 -8.48 -32.04 -15.86
N ALA A 154 -8.56 -31.23 -14.82
CA ALA A 154 -9.71 -31.19 -13.91
C ALA A 154 -10.98 -30.75 -14.67
N VAL A 155 -10.88 -29.72 -15.50
CA VAL A 155 -12.01 -29.27 -16.34
C VAL A 155 -12.45 -30.35 -17.33
N ALA A 156 -11.49 -31.03 -17.97
CA ALA A 156 -11.79 -32.14 -18.88
C ALA A 156 -12.49 -33.33 -18.17
N ASN A 157 -12.26 -33.50 -16.87
CA ASN A 157 -12.90 -34.51 -16.04
C ASN A 157 -14.17 -34.01 -15.31
N GLY A 158 -14.76 -32.89 -15.78
CA GLY A 158 -16.03 -32.37 -15.28
C GLY A 158 -15.94 -31.57 -13.97
N PHE A 159 -14.74 -31.25 -13.48
CA PHE A 159 -14.58 -30.37 -12.32
C PHE A 159 -14.66 -28.90 -12.72
N LYS A 160 -15.12 -28.06 -11.77
CA LYS A 160 -15.28 -26.61 -12.01
C LYS A 160 -13.96 -25.96 -12.42
N ASP A 161 -14.01 -25.05 -13.38
CA ASP A 161 -12.84 -24.25 -13.71
C ASP A 161 -12.52 -23.24 -12.58
N LYS A 162 -11.39 -23.40 -11.90
CA LYS A 162 -10.95 -22.53 -10.80
C LYS A 162 -9.45 -22.60 -10.55
N ASN A 163 -8.98 -21.76 -9.62
CA ASN A 163 -7.61 -21.77 -9.17
C ASN A 163 -7.35 -22.93 -8.18
N TYR A 164 -6.61 -23.93 -8.64
CA TYR A 164 -6.22 -25.10 -7.84
C TYR A 164 -4.87 -24.96 -7.11
N HIS A 165 -4.20 -23.81 -7.18
CA HIS A 165 -2.83 -23.63 -6.67
C HIS A 165 -2.66 -24.03 -5.19
N GLN A 166 -3.53 -23.54 -4.31
CA GLN A 166 -3.44 -23.86 -2.88
C GLN A 166 -3.73 -25.34 -2.60
N MET A 167 -4.59 -25.98 -3.41
CA MET A 167 -4.90 -27.40 -3.30
C MET A 167 -3.70 -28.27 -3.67
N LEU A 168 -3.02 -27.94 -4.78
CA LEU A 168 -1.83 -28.65 -5.22
C LEU A 168 -0.66 -28.46 -4.24
N ASN A 169 -0.50 -27.27 -3.65
CA ASN A 169 0.48 -27.07 -2.59
C ASN A 169 0.18 -27.98 -1.39
N HIS A 170 -1.11 -28.18 -1.07
CA HIS A 170 -1.53 -29.10 0.00
C HIS A 170 -1.24 -30.56 -0.37
N PHE A 171 -1.49 -30.98 -1.61
CA PHE A 171 -1.15 -32.34 -2.07
C PHE A 171 0.35 -32.64 -1.99
N ASN A 172 1.22 -31.63 -2.17
CA ASN A 172 2.68 -31.79 -2.02
C ASN A 172 3.14 -31.90 -0.55
N THR A 173 2.26 -31.59 0.41
CA THR A 173 2.58 -31.61 1.85
C THR A 173 2.03 -32.82 2.60
N ILE A 174 1.22 -33.65 1.93
CA ILE A 174 0.72 -34.95 2.44
C ILE A 174 1.63 -36.04 1.87
#